data_AF-A0A538GJS7-F1
#
_entry.id   AF-A0A538GJS7-F1
#
_cell.length_a   1.000
_cell.length_b   1.000
_cell.length_c   1.000
_cell.angle_alpha   90.00
_cell.angle_beta   90.00
_cell.angle_gamma   90.00
#
_symmetry.space_group_name_H-M   'P 1'
#
loop_
_entity.id
_entity.type
_entity.pdbx_description
1 polymer ?
#
loop_
_entity_poly.entity_id
_entity_poly.type
_entity_poly.pdbx_seq_one_letter_code
_entity_poly.pdbx_strand_id
1 'polypeptide(L)'
;VDLSVEEGELVGLLGPNGAGKSTLVKIAVGLVRATRGRAEVTGATAGSRAARREIGYLAELFRFPGWYTADEVLGLHQRLAHSDGGAAERGRLLELVA
;
A
#
# COMPACT_ATOMS: atom_id res chain seq x y z
N VAL A 1 15.99 4.54 13.29
CA VAL A 1 15.77 3.50 12.28
C VAL A 1 16.10 4.18 10.98
N ASP A 2 17.07 3.62 10.28
CA ASP A 2 17.54 4.09 8.99
C ASP A 2 17.35 2.90 8.05
N LEU A 3 16.45 3.07 7.08
CA LEU A 3 16.01 2.03 6.16
C LEU A 3 15.83 2.67 4.78
N SER A 4 16.46 2.08 3.79
CA SER A 4 16.20 2.35 2.37
C SER A 4 15.69 1.06 1.75
N VAL A 5 14.70 1.18 0.86
CA VAL A 5 14.15 0.08 0.09
C VAL A 5 14.21 0.51 -1.37
N GLU A 6 14.97 -0.23 -2.15
CA GLU A 6 15.19 0.06 -3.56
C GLU A 6 14.09 -0.56 -4.43
N GLU A 7 13.99 -0.09 -5.68
CA GLU A 7 13.01 -0.61 -6.63
C GLU A 7 13.20 -2.12 -6.85
N GLY A 8 12.09 -2.88 -6.77
CA GLY A 8 12.10 -4.33 -6.93
C GLY A 8 12.46 -5.12 -5.66
N GLU A 9 12.84 -4.45 -4.57
CA GLU A 9 13.13 -5.14 -3.31
C GLU A 9 11.86 -5.59 -2.57
N LEU A 10 11.91 -6.80 -2.02
CA LEU A 10 10.90 -7.31 -1.09
C LEU A 10 11.45 -7.30 0.33
N VAL A 11 10.86 -6.48 1.20
CA VAL A 11 11.32 -6.30 2.58
C VAL A 11 10.26 -6.75 3.58
N GLY A 12 10.68 -7.57 4.55
CA GLY A 12 9.87 -7.97 5.70
C GLY A 12 10.36 -7.33 6.99
N LEU A 13 9.43 -6.78 7.80
CA LEU A 13 9.74 -6.30 9.14
C LEU A 13 9.44 -7.41 10.16
N LEU A 14 10.48 -7.94 10.83
CA LEU A 14 10.35 -8.99 11.84
C LEU A 14 10.74 -8.48 13.24
N GLY A 15 10.07 -9.02 14.26
CA GLY A 15 10.30 -8.66 15.66
C GLY A 15 9.09 -8.96 16.55
N PRO A 16 9.23 -8.90 17.88
CA PRO A 16 8.13 -9.21 18.80
C PRO A 16 6.96 -8.23 18.67
N ASN A 17 5.80 -8.60 19.22
CA ASN A 17 4.66 -7.69 19.31
C ASN A 17 5.04 -6.45 20.13
N GLY A 18 4.60 -5.27 19.69
CA GLY A 18 4.97 -4.00 20.31
C GLY A 18 6.32 -3.42 19.87
N ALA A 19 7.13 -4.13 19.07
CA ALA A 19 8.42 -3.60 18.58
C ALA A 19 8.31 -2.39 17.61
N GLY A 20 7.10 -1.93 17.29
CA GLY A 20 6.88 -0.76 16.44
C GLY A 20 6.79 -1.04 14.94
N LYS A 21 6.75 -2.30 14.50
CA LYS A 21 6.66 -2.70 13.08
C LYS A 21 5.51 -2.03 12.34
N SER A 22 4.28 -2.19 12.83
CA SER A 22 3.09 -1.58 12.23
C SER A 22 3.12 -0.05 12.32
N THR A 23 3.75 0.51 13.36
CA THR A 23 3.96 1.96 13.47
C THR A 23 4.92 2.46 12.40
N LEU A 24 6.01 1.73 12.13
CA LEU A 24 6.98 2.06 11.08
C LEU A 24 6.31 2.05 9.70
N VAL A 25 5.53 1.01 9.39
CA VAL A 25 4.74 0.95 8.14
C VAL A 25 3.77 2.12 8.04
N LYS A 26 3.00 2.41 9.11
CA LYS A 26 2.07 3.55 9.14
C LYS A 26 2.76 4.90 8.97
N ILE A 27 3.99 5.05 9.47
CA ILE A 27 4.81 6.24 9.22
C ILE A 27 5.22 6.32 7.75
N ALA A 28 5.71 5.21 7.17
CA ALA A 28 6.14 5.14 5.78
C ALA A 28 5.01 5.50 4.80
N VAL A 29 3.79 5.02 5.06
CA VAL A 29 2.61 5.35 4.23
C VAL A 29 1.97 6.70 4.60
N GLY A 30 2.49 7.41 5.60
CA GLY A 30 2.02 8.74 6.02
C GLY A 30 0.71 8.76 6.82
N LEU A 31 0.30 7.63 7.40
CA LEU A 31 -0.87 7.53 8.28
C LEU A 31 -0.57 7.95 9.73
N VAL A 32 0.70 7.86 10.14
CA VAL A 32 1.18 8.30 11.47
C VAL A 32 2.37 9.22 11.28
N ARG A 33 2.40 10.34 12.01
CA ARG A 33 3.55 11.25 11.98
C ARG A 33 4.67 10.69 12.85
N ALA A 34 5.89 10.68 12.31
CA ALA A 34 7.07 10.36 13.12
C ALA A 34 7.32 11.47 14.16
N THR A 35 7.66 11.08 15.39
CA THR A 35 8.02 12.05 16.45
C THR A 35 9.28 12.83 16.08
N ARG A 36 10.23 12.17 15.38
CA ARG A 36 11.48 12.75 14.87
C ARG A 36 11.87 12.05 13.57
N GLY A 37 12.72 12.69 12.77
CA GLY A 37 13.19 12.16 11.48
C GLY A 37 12.22 12.45 10.34
N ARG A 38 12.42 11.78 9.20
CA ARG A 38 11.61 11.93 7.99
C ARG A 38 11.40 10.58 7.32
N ALA A 39 10.34 10.48 6.53
CA ALA A 39 10.05 9.34 5.66
C ALA A 39 9.66 9.86 4.28
N GLU A 40 10.18 9.21 3.26
CA GLU A 40 9.99 9.56 1.85
C GLU A 40 9.62 8.30 1.07
N VAL A 41 8.74 8.47 0.08
CA VAL A 41 8.33 7.43 -0.88
C VAL A 41 8.65 8.01 -2.25
N THR A 42 9.48 7.33 -3.03
CA THR A 42 9.88 7.76 -4.38
C THR A 42 10.33 9.24 -4.45
N GLY A 43 11.06 9.70 -3.42
CA GLY A 43 11.55 11.08 -3.30
C GLY A 43 10.51 12.12 -2.83
N ALA A 44 9.26 11.72 -2.61
CA ALA A 44 8.22 12.57 -2.05
C ALA A 44 8.02 12.32 -0.55
N THR A 45 7.73 13.37 0.23
CA THR A 45 7.44 13.21 1.67
C THR A 45 6.25 12.28 1.90
N ALA A 46 6.39 11.32 2.81
CA ALA A 46 5.33 10.40 3.20
C ALA A 46 4.05 11.17 3.60
N GLY A 47 2.90 10.74 3.10
CA GLY A 47 1.61 11.41 3.31
C GLY A 47 1.38 12.66 2.43
N SER A 48 2.29 13.01 1.52
CA SER A 48 2.01 13.99 0.46
C SER A 48 1.10 13.40 -0.62
N ARG A 49 0.50 14.26 -1.47
CA ARG A 49 -0.28 13.79 -2.62
C ARG A 49 0.58 13.03 -3.64
N ALA A 50 1.84 13.45 -3.81
CA ALA A 50 2.78 12.77 -4.69
C ALA A 50 3.09 11.36 -4.16
N ALA A 51 3.49 11.23 -2.89
CA ALA A 51 3.74 9.92 -2.28
C ALA A 51 2.52 8.98 -2.33
N ARG A 52 1.31 9.51 -2.12
CA ARG A 52 0.07 8.70 -2.18
C ARG A 52 -0.25 8.13 -3.56
N ARG A 53 0.25 8.74 -4.63
CA ARG A 53 0.04 8.22 -6.00
C ARG A 53 0.91 7.01 -6.29
N GLU A 54 2.04 6.90 -5.60
CA GLU A 54 3.07 5.88 -5.85
C GLU A 54 2.95 4.69 -4.88
N ILE A 55 2.00 4.72 -3.93
CA ILE A 55 1.93 3.70 -2.86
C ILE A 55 0.56 3.04 -2.78
N GLY A 56 0.56 1.71 -2.82
CA GLY A 56 -0.57 0.87 -2.40
C GLY A 56 -0.44 0.48 -0.93
N TYR A 57 -1.53 0.55 -0.17
CA TYR A 57 -1.55 0.14 1.23
C TYR A 57 -2.76 -0.74 1.54
N LEU A 58 -2.51 -1.98 1.96
CA LEU A 58 -3.52 -2.89 2.49
C LEU A 58 -3.45 -2.89 4.02
N ALA A 59 -4.48 -2.34 4.66
CA ALA A 59 -4.58 -2.37 6.11
C ALA A 59 -4.92 -3.78 6.62
N GLU A 60 -4.42 -4.13 7.80
CA GLU A 60 -4.62 -5.44 8.45
C GLU A 60 -6.08 -5.88 8.57
N LEU A 61 -6.99 -4.93 8.81
CA LEU A 61 -8.44 -5.18 8.96
C LEU A 61 -9.25 -4.63 7.79
N PHE A 62 -8.73 -4.69 6.57
CA PHE A 62 -9.50 -4.27 5.41
C PHE A 62 -10.71 -5.21 5.21
N ARG A 63 -11.92 -4.64 5.16
CA ARG A 63 -13.14 -5.37 4.84
C ARG A 63 -13.71 -4.87 3.52
N PHE A 64 -13.86 -5.80 2.58
CA PHE A 64 -14.59 -5.53 1.35
C PHE A 64 -16.08 -5.40 1.67
N PRO A 65 -16.80 -4.47 1.02
CA PRO A 65 -18.25 -4.42 1.14
C PRO A 65 -18.85 -5.72 0.58
N GLY A 66 -19.72 -6.38 1.36
CA GLY A 66 -20.28 -7.69 0.98
C GLY A 66 -21.23 -7.68 -0.21
N TRP A 67 -21.56 -6.50 -0.75
CA TRP A 67 -22.39 -6.31 -1.93
C TRP A 67 -21.56 -6.07 -3.22
N TYR A 68 -20.23 -6.21 -3.15
CA TYR A 68 -19.36 -6.16 -4.33
C TYR A 68 -18.87 -7.57 -4.69
N THR A 69 -18.86 -7.87 -5.98
CA THR A 69 -18.08 -8.97 -6.56
C THR A 69 -16.59 -8.62 -6.58
N ALA A 70 -15.73 -9.63 -6.73
CA ALA A 70 -14.29 -9.42 -6.83
C ALA A 70 -13.91 -8.51 -8.02
N ASP A 71 -14.56 -8.67 -9.19
CA ASP A 71 -14.33 -7.81 -10.35
C ASP A 71 -14.70 -6.35 -10.07
N GLU A 72 -15.82 -6.10 -9.37
CA GLU A 72 -16.24 -4.73 -9.03
C GLU A 72 -15.29 -4.06 -8.03
N VAL A 73 -14.75 -4.82 -7.06
CA VAL A 73 -13.71 -4.33 -6.14
C VAL A 73 -12.47 -3.92 -6.93
N LEU A 74 -11.99 -4.79 -7.83
CA LEU A 74 -10.82 -4.50 -8.66
C LEU A 74 -11.08 -3.31 -9.57
N GLY A 75 -12.26 -3.22 -10.18
CA GLY A 75 -12.65 -2.09 -11.02
C GLY A 75 -12.71 -0.77 -10.26
N LEU A 76 -13.15 -0.78 -8.99
CA LEU A 76 -13.07 0.40 -8.13
C LEU A 76 -11.62 0.82 -7.88
N HIS A 77 -10.74 -0.13 -7.52
CA HIS A 77 -9.34 0.18 -7.22
C HIS A 77 -8.56 0.61 -8.46
N GLN A 78 -8.82 0.04 -9.64
CA GLN A 78 -8.24 0.51 -10.90
C GLN A 78 -8.55 1.98 -11.15
N ARG A 79 -9.82 2.41 -10.94
CA ARG A 79 -10.18 3.82 -11.11
C ARG A 79 -9.51 4.73 -10.10
N LEU A 80 -9.40 4.30 -8.84
CA LEU A 80 -8.74 5.07 -7.78
C LEU A 80 -7.23 5.20 -8.00
N ALA A 81 -6.60 4.14 -8.51
CA ALA A 81 -5.19 4.10 -8.85
C ALA A 81 -4.87 4.72 -10.22
N HIS A 82 -5.88 5.13 -10.99
CA HIS A 82 -5.71 5.56 -12.38
C HIS A 82 -5.00 4.50 -13.26
N SER A 83 -5.34 3.22 -13.08
CA SER A 83 -4.84 2.15 -13.94
C SER A 83 -5.59 2.10 -15.27
N ASP A 84 -4.82 2.00 -16.37
CA ASP A 84 -5.31 1.83 -17.74
C ASP A 84 -5.42 0.35 -18.15
N GLY A 85 -5.12 -0.60 -17.25
CA GLY A 85 -5.07 -2.03 -17.56
C GLY A 85 -6.42 -2.68 -17.87
N GLY A 86 -7.53 -2.00 -17.56
CA GLY A 86 -8.89 -2.37 -17.97
C GLY A 86 -9.31 -3.78 -17.54
N ALA A 87 -10.23 -4.39 -18.29
CA ALA A 87 -10.75 -5.74 -17.98
C ALA A 87 -9.67 -6.83 -18.08
N ALA A 88 -8.68 -6.67 -18.96
CA ALA A 88 -7.60 -7.64 -19.13
C ALA A 88 -6.71 -7.75 -17.88
N GLU A 89 -6.38 -6.62 -17.25
CA GLU A 89 -5.66 -6.62 -15.98
C GLU A 89 -6.49 -7.27 -14.86
N ARG A 90 -7.79 -6.94 -14.75
CA ARG A 90 -8.64 -7.56 -13.72
C ARG A 90 -8.76 -9.07 -13.89
N GLY A 91 -8.89 -9.55 -15.13
CA GLY A 91 -8.89 -10.98 -15.44
C GLY A 91 -7.64 -11.68 -14.91
N ARG A 92 -6.44 -11.15 -15.22
CA ARG A 92 -5.17 -11.69 -14.71
C ARG A 92 -5.08 -11.68 -13.18
N LEU A 93 -5.57 -10.62 -12.53
CA LEU A 93 -5.54 -10.53 -11.07
C LEU A 93 -6.50 -11.54 -10.41
N LEU A 94 -7.66 -11.78 -11.02
CA LEU A 94 -8.62 -12.78 -10.54
C LEU A 94 -8.09 -14.22 -10.68
N GLU A 95 -7.28 -14.49 -11.70
CA GLU A 95 -6.61 -15.79 -11.86
C GLU A 95 -5.62 -16.11 -10.72
N LEU A 96 -5.07 -15.09 -10.03
CA LEU A 96 -4.13 -15.31 -8.91
C LEU A 96 -4.80 -15.85 -7.64
N VAL A 97 -6.12 -15.79 -7.55
CA VAL A 97 -6.91 -16.15 -6.36
C VAL A 97 -7.92 -17.27 -6.64
N ALA A 98 -7.91 -17.83 -7.84
CA ALA A 98 -8.72 -18.98 -8.25
C ALA A 98 -7.99 -20.30 -7.90
#